data_AF-A0A7K7VT58-F1
#
_entry.id   AF-A0A7K7VT58-F1
#
_cell.length_a   1.000
_cell.length_b   1.000
_cell.length_c   1.000
_cell.angle_alpha   90.00
_cell.angle_beta   90.00
_cell.angle_gamma   90.00
#
_symmetry.space_group_name_H-M   'P 1'
#
loop_
_entity.id
_entity.type
_entity.pdbx_description
1 polymer ?
#
loop_
_entity_poly.entity_id
_entity_poly.type
_entity_poly.pdbx_seq_one_letter_code
_entity_poly.pdbx_strand_id
1 'polypeptide(L)' 'MREPPPTSKAPISEQEFLDALPAVNTSSVTLAVLWVLRNEPLDMRPLGCYPEELFTEEAPRRLIGAFQRRLA' A
#
# COMPACT_ATOMS: atom_id res chain seq x y z
N MET A 1 -4.62 13.39 13.82
CA MET A 1 -4.19 14.08 15.05
C MET A 1 -5.41 14.76 15.64
N ARG A 2 -5.57 14.73 16.97
CA ARG A 2 -6.72 15.35 17.65
C ARG A 2 -6.41 16.74 18.21
N GLU A 3 -5.13 17.05 18.41
CA GLU A 3 -4.65 18.35 18.91
C GLU A 3 -3.88 19.11 17.83
N PRO A 4 -3.80 20.45 17.90
CA PRO A 4 -2.99 21.25 16.99
C PRO A 4 -1.48 20.97 17.17
N PRO A 5 -0.65 21.31 16.17
CA PRO A 5 0.79 21.22 16.31
C PRO A 5 1.31 22.08 17.48
N PRO A 6 2.33 21.63 18.23
CA PRO A 6 2.96 22.45 19.27
C PRO A 6 3.53 23.74 18.70
N THR A 7 3.34 24.86 19.39
CA THR A 7 3.81 26.19 18.96
C THR A 7 5.13 26.61 19.61
N SER A 8 5.67 25.80 20.53
CA SER A 8 6.94 26.05 21.19
C SER A 8 7.71 24.75 21.42
N LYS A 9 8.96 24.86 21.86
CA LYS A 9 9.80 23.72 22.24
C LYS A 9 9.69 23.36 23.73
N ALA A 10 8.67 23.88 24.43
CA ALA A 10 8.41 23.46 25.79
C ALA A 10 8.15 21.94 25.82
N PRO A 11 8.66 21.22 26.84
CA PRO A 11 8.36 19.80 26.97
C PRO A 11 6.86 19.59 27.16
N ILE A 12 6.31 18.60 26.45
CA ILE A 12 4.94 18.11 26.65
C ILE A 12 4.97 16.90 27.57
N SER A 13 3.90 16.71 28.33
CA SER A 13 3.65 15.51 29.12
C SER A 13 3.27 14.31 28.24
N GLU A 14 3.39 13.10 28.80
CA GLU A 14 2.91 11.88 28.16
C GLU A 14 1.41 11.94 27.86
N GLN A 15 0.62 12.50 28.79
CA GLN A 15 -0.83 12.62 28.62
C GLN A 15 -1.17 13.52 27.42
N GLU A 16 -0.54 14.69 27.31
CA GLU A 16 -0.73 15.60 26.16
C GLU A 16 -0.34 14.92 24.83
N PHE A 17 0.71 14.10 24.85
CA PHE A 17 1.09 13.31 23.67
C PHE A 17 0.02 12.28 23.30
N LEU A 18 -0.49 11.50 24.26
CA LEU A 18 -1.54 10.51 24.03
C LEU A 18 -2.85 11.15 23.56
N ASP A 19 -3.17 12.35 24.07
CA ASP A 19 -4.34 13.11 23.66
C ASP A 19 -4.25 13.58 22.19
N ALA A 20 -3.06 13.89 21.70
CA ALA A 20 -2.84 14.24 20.29
C ALA A 20 -2.99 13.06 19.32
N LEU A 21 -2.73 11.82 19.76
CA LEU A 21 -2.85 10.61 18.94
C LEU A 21 -4.30 10.30 18.55
N PRO A 22 -4.56 9.53 17.48
CA PRO A 22 -5.92 9.12 17.13
C PRO A 22 -6.59 8.30 18.24
N ALA A 23 -7.90 8.48 18.40
CA ALA A 23 -8.70 7.66 19.30
C ALA A 23 -8.67 6.17 18.89
N VAL A 24 -8.97 5.27 19.83
CA VAL A 24 -8.90 3.82 19.61
C VAL A 24 -9.72 3.35 18.41
N ASN A 25 -10.93 3.91 18.22
CA ASN A 25 -11.78 3.59 17.08
C ASN A 25 -11.13 4.02 15.75
N THR A 26 -10.54 5.22 15.68
CA THR A 26 -9.84 5.71 14.49
C THR A 26 -8.62 4.85 14.17
N SER A 27 -7.83 4.47 15.19
CA SER A 27 -6.69 3.56 15.04
C SER A 27 -7.14 2.18 14.55
N SER A 28 -8.22 1.64 15.12
CA SER A 28 -8.76 0.33 14.74
C SER A 28 -9.28 0.31 13.30
N VAL A 29 -10.02 1.35 12.89
CA VAL A 29 -10.51 1.48 11.51
C VAL A 29 -9.35 1.63 10.53
N THR A 30 -8.35 2.46 10.87
CA THR A 30 -7.15 2.62 10.03
C THR A 30 -6.43 1.28 9.82
N LEU A 31 -6.22 0.52 10.89
CA LEU A 31 -5.59 -0.80 10.82
C LEU A 31 -6.41 -1.79 9.99
N ALA A 32 -7.74 -1.82 10.17
CA ALA A 32 -8.62 -2.69 9.40
C ALA A 32 -8.58 -2.34 7.90
N VAL A 33 -8.64 -1.05 7.55
CA VAL A 33 -8.56 -0.60 6.15
C VAL A 33 -7.21 -0.96 5.54
N LEU A 34 -6.11 -0.68 6.24
CA LEU A 34 -4.77 -1.05 5.76
C LEU A 34 -4.61 -2.56 5.59
N TRP A 35 -5.18 -3.35 6.49
CA TRP A 35 -5.18 -4.81 6.37
C TRP A 35 -5.93 -5.25 5.12
N VAL A 36 -7.14 -4.75 4.88
CA VAL A 36 -7.93 -5.07 3.68
C VAL A 36 -7.18 -4.67 2.40
N LEU A 37 -6.64 -3.45 2.34
CA LEU A 37 -5.97 -2.93 1.15
C LEU A 37 -4.61 -3.58 0.87
N ARG A 38 -3.94 -4.11 1.90
CA ARG A 38 -2.68 -4.84 1.77
C ARG A 38 -2.86 -6.18 1.07
N ASN A 39 -3.98 -6.85 1.31
CA ASN A 39 -4.16 -8.21 0.81
C ASN A 39 -4.38 -8.17 -0.70
N GLU A 40 -3.53 -8.89 -1.41
CA GLU A 40 -3.72 -9.10 -2.85
C GLU A 40 -5.00 -9.90 -3.08
N PRO A 41 -5.80 -9.51 -4.08
CA PRO A 41 -7.01 -10.25 -4.41
C PRO A 41 -6.64 -11.62 -5.01
N LEU A 42 -7.57 -12.58 -4.95
CA LEU A 42 -7.33 -13.95 -5.44
C LEU A 42 -6.99 -14.00 -6.94
N ASP A 43 -7.43 -13.00 -7.70
CA ASP A 43 -7.17 -12.84 -9.13
C ASP A 43 -5.99 -11.90 -9.43
N MET A 44 -5.13 -11.63 -8.43
CA MET A 44 -3.92 -10.84 -8.62
C MET A 44 -3.08 -11.42 -9.77
N ARG A 45 -2.76 -10.55 -10.72
CA ARG A 45 -1.89 -10.86 -11.85
C ARG A 45 -0.52 -10.24 -11.58
N PRO A 46 0.54 -11.04 -11.36
CA PRO A 46 1.87 -10.48 -11.12
C PRO A 46 2.35 -9.74 -12.37
N LEU A 47 3.30 -8.82 -12.19
CA LEU A 47 3.92 -8.13 -13.31
C LEU A 47 4.48 -9.14 -14.32
N GLY A 48 4.21 -8.94 -15.61
CA GLY A 48 4.58 -9.88 -16.65
C GLY A 48 3.56 -11.02 -16.88
N CYS A 49 2.48 -11.11 -16.12
CA CYS A 49 1.37 -12.00 -16.42
C CYS A 49 0.45 -11.37 -17.48
N TYR A 50 0.43 -11.96 -18.68
CA TYR A 50 -0.41 -11.53 -19.81
C TYR A 50 -1.36 -12.67 -20.22
N PRO A 51 -2.46 -12.91 -19.48
CA PRO A 51 -3.39 -14.00 -19.79
C PRO A 51 -4.26 -13.70 -21.02
N GLU A 52 -4.39 -12.43 -21.38
CA GLU A 52 -5.09 -11.99 -22.60
C GLU A 52 -4.06 -11.77 -23.71
N GLU A 53 -4.05 -12.65 -24.71
CA GLU A 53 -3.09 -12.62 -25.82
C GLU A 53 -3.47 -11.59 -26.90
N LEU A 54 -3.50 -10.31 -26.52
CA LEU A 54 -3.84 -9.22 -27.44
C LEU A 54 -2.74 -8.97 -28.50
N PHE A 55 -1.49 -9.22 -28.15
CA PHE A 55 -0.38 -9.21 -29.11
C PHE A 55 -0.24 -10.58 -29.78
N THR A 56 -0.55 -10.62 -31.07
CA THR A 56 -0.53 -11.86 -31.87
C THR A 56 0.75 -11.99 -32.69
N GLU A 57 1.45 -10.88 -32.92
CA GLU A 57 2.69 -10.87 -33.68
C GLU A 57 3.86 -11.47 -32.90
N GLU A 58 4.82 -12.03 -33.64
CA GLU A 58 5.94 -12.77 -33.07
C GLU A 58 6.91 -11.87 -32.28
N ALA A 59 7.18 -10.65 -32.78
CA ALA A 59 8.14 -9.76 -32.15
C ALA A 59 7.71 -9.32 -30.73
N PRO A 60 6.47 -8.82 -30.50
CA PRO A 60 5.96 -8.56 -29.15
C PRO A 60 5.99 -9.78 -28.24
N ARG A 61 5.60 -10.97 -28.74
CA ARG A 61 5.61 -12.22 -27.96
C ARG A 61 7.03 -12.58 -27.47
N ARG A 62 8.05 -12.40 -28.31
CA ARG A 62 9.45 -12.60 -27.92
C ARG A 62 9.90 -11.62 -26.84
N LEU A 63 9.49 -10.36 -26.93
CA LEU A 63 9.81 -9.33 -25.94
C LEU A 63 9.13 -9.60 -24.59
N ILE A 64 7.86 -10.00 -24.60
CA ILE A 64 7.12 -10.45 -23.42
C ILE A 64 7.85 -11.61 -22.73
N GLY A 65 8.25 -12.64 -23.50
CA GLY A 65 8.99 -13.76 -22.94
C GLY A 65 10.35 -13.37 -22.38
N ALA A 66 11.05 -12.43 -23.01
CA ALA A 66 12.31 -11.90 -22.49
C ALA A 66 12.11 -11.12 -21.18
N PHE A 67 11.04 -10.33 -21.09
CA PHE A 67 10.67 -9.59 -19.88
C PHE A 67 10.30 -10.53 -18.73
N GLN A 68 9.46 -11.54 -18.98
CA GLN A 68 9.11 -12.56 -17.99
C GLN A 68 10.35 -13.32 -17.46
N ARG A 69 11.29 -13.69 -18.34
CA ARG A 69 12.55 -14.32 -17.92
C ARG A 69 13.42 -13.43 -17.06
N ARG A 70 13.32 -12.10 -17.21
CA ARG A 70 14.07 -11.13 -16.39
C ARG A 70 13.42 -10.90 -15.02
N LEU A 71 12.11 -11.14 -14.90
CA LEU A 71 11.37 -11.02 -13.65
C LEU A 71 11.46 -12.28 -12.77
N ALA A 72 11.80 -13.43 -13.36
CA ALA A 72 11.95 -14.71 -12.68
C ALA A 72 13.19 -14.81 -11.79
#